data_AF-A0A2A3XRU8-F1
#
_entry.id   AF-A0A2A3XRU8-F1
#
_cell.length_a   1.000
_cell.length_b   1.000
_cell.length_c   1.000
_cell.angle_alpha   90.00
_cell.angle_beta   90.00
_cell.angle_gamma   90.00
#
_symmetry.space_group_name_H-M   'P 1'
#
loop_
_entity.id
_entity.type
_entity.pdbx_description
1 polymer ?
#
loop_
_entity_poly.entity_id
_entity_poly.type
_entity_poly.pdbx_seq_one_letter_code
_entity_poly.pdbx_strand_id
1 'polypeptide(L)'
;MKHFYFVAPTLVVAIALAGCSVSSNDISESAPQATETKASGVPRASPSVMPSQDPTGTGQQWVDAVMQQWLDFEGARSIQGFIWPFNLVTRWESTEPGEIVLHVDDSITGNAEGISDYSATSELDSIAGVMMQSVAEEFPTVENITAVTEDGTLSVDYARGKWERSQPVSMRDSMMAADPRPESQLKGQAWADEKMNQWFEQLGVQGPEGLVSSFRLITSWESSEKGELVIHLDKSFPSSYEVGSGMMTVEEDLQGISVTILDNLYMDAPELEQVTAVVDGSGQAKSVDRDDSWFTAS
;
A
#
# COMPACT_ATOMS: atom_id res chain seq x y z
N MET A 1 -9.93 -50.71 -30.36
CA MET A 1 -9.27 -51.27 -29.16
C MET A 1 -7.85 -50.74 -29.12
N LYS A 2 -7.59 -49.71 -28.30
CA LYS A 2 -6.25 -49.17 -28.05
C LYS A 2 -6.02 -49.26 -26.54
N HIS A 3 -5.04 -50.04 -26.14
CA HIS A 3 -4.63 -50.21 -24.75
C HIS A 3 -3.78 -49.01 -24.34
N PHE A 4 -4.19 -48.29 -23.30
CA PHE A 4 -3.33 -47.35 -22.59
C PHE A 4 -2.81 -48.04 -21.33
N TYR A 5 -1.48 -48.10 -21.24
CA TYR A 5 -0.76 -48.59 -20.07
C TYR A 5 -0.75 -47.50 -19.00
N PHE A 6 -1.21 -47.85 -17.80
CA PHE A 6 -1.07 -47.06 -16.59
C PHE A 6 0.35 -47.28 -16.03
N VAL A 7 1.15 -46.23 -15.92
CA VAL A 7 2.43 -46.27 -15.19
C VAL A 7 2.25 -45.42 -13.94
N ALA A 8 2.26 -46.07 -12.78
CA ALA A 8 2.19 -45.42 -11.48
C ALA A 8 3.60 -44.96 -11.05
N PRO A 9 3.77 -43.75 -10.48
CA PRO A 9 5.01 -43.39 -9.84
C PRO A 9 5.09 -43.98 -8.42
N THR A 10 6.26 -44.53 -8.12
CA THR A 10 6.62 -45.14 -6.84
C THR A 10 7.06 -44.06 -5.85
N LEU A 11 6.41 -44.03 -4.70
CA LEU A 11 6.72 -43.20 -3.53
C LEU A 11 8.00 -43.73 -2.84
N VAL A 12 9.01 -42.87 -2.63
CA VAL A 12 10.14 -43.15 -1.73
C VAL A 12 10.12 -42.12 -0.60
N VAL A 13 9.74 -42.58 0.59
CA VAL A 13 9.82 -41.85 1.85
C VAL A 13 11.19 -42.10 2.47
N ALA A 14 11.93 -41.03 2.77
CA ALA A 14 13.13 -41.10 3.61
C ALA A 14 12.93 -40.22 4.85
N ILE A 15 12.72 -40.86 5.99
CA ILE A 15 12.70 -40.26 7.33
C ILE A 15 14.11 -40.34 7.89
N ALA A 16 14.68 -39.20 8.29
CA ALA A 16 15.88 -39.17 9.13
C ALA A 16 15.57 -38.42 10.43
N LEU A 17 15.63 -39.16 11.54
CA LEU A 17 15.51 -38.70 12.92
C LEU A 17 16.90 -38.46 13.51
N ALA A 18 17.12 -37.28 14.11
CA ALA A 18 18.03 -36.99 15.24
C ALA A 18 17.79 -35.50 15.61
N GLY A 19 17.52 -35.06 16.83
CA GLY A 19 17.74 -35.62 18.16
C GLY A 19 18.93 -34.93 18.82
N CYS A 20 18.69 -33.88 19.62
CA CYS A 20 19.48 -33.57 20.82
C CYS A 20 18.76 -32.54 21.72
N SER A 21 18.40 -33.02 22.90
CA SER A 21 17.93 -32.30 24.07
C SER A 21 19.13 -31.71 24.83
N VAL A 22 18.97 -30.58 25.52
CA VAL A 22 19.64 -30.31 26.81
C VAL A 22 18.81 -29.32 27.64
N SER A 23 18.69 -29.67 28.92
CA SER A 23 17.90 -29.06 29.98
C SER A 23 18.59 -27.89 30.70
N SER A 24 17.73 -27.00 31.22
CA SER A 24 17.71 -26.36 32.55
C SER A 24 18.93 -25.61 33.09
N ASN A 25 18.68 -24.38 33.57
CA ASN A 25 19.04 -23.99 34.94
C ASN A 25 18.07 -22.92 35.47
N ASP A 26 17.33 -23.29 36.51
CA ASP A 26 16.81 -22.41 37.56
C ASP A 26 17.99 -21.81 38.34
N ILE A 27 17.77 -20.66 39.01
CA ILE A 27 18.02 -20.43 40.46
C ILE A 27 17.77 -18.95 40.82
N SER A 28 16.83 -18.79 41.77
CA SER A 28 16.74 -17.84 42.91
C SER A 28 16.82 -16.32 42.70
N GLU A 29 15.80 -15.55 43.12
CA GLU A 29 15.37 -15.21 44.50
C GLU A 29 16.21 -14.10 45.14
N SER A 30 15.65 -12.88 45.20
CA SER A 30 15.47 -12.10 46.44
C SER A 30 14.93 -10.71 46.14
N ALA A 31 13.75 -10.40 46.70
CA ALA A 31 13.31 -9.04 46.97
C ALA A 31 14.02 -8.51 48.24
N PRO A 32 13.94 -7.19 48.49
CA PRO A 32 13.00 -6.77 49.52
C PRO A 32 12.19 -5.50 49.21
N GLN A 33 11.03 -5.47 49.88
CA GLN A 33 10.14 -4.37 50.30
C GLN A 33 10.81 -3.02 50.59
N ALA A 34 10.15 -1.87 50.73
CA ALA A 34 8.83 -1.30 50.44
C ALA A 34 8.88 0.09 51.10
N THR A 35 8.24 1.14 50.55
CA THR A 35 7.71 2.22 51.38
C THR A 35 6.48 2.84 50.73
N GLU A 36 5.38 2.80 51.47
CA GLU A 36 4.07 3.38 51.17
C GLU A 36 4.15 4.90 50.95
N THR A 37 3.22 5.47 50.17
CA THR A 37 2.44 6.66 50.58
C THR A 37 1.21 6.85 49.67
N LYS A 38 0.05 6.50 50.24
CA LYS A 38 -1.23 7.25 50.29
C LYS A 38 -2.05 7.52 49.01
N ALA A 39 -3.29 7.02 49.08
CA ALA A 39 -4.40 7.21 48.16
C ALA A 39 -5.00 8.63 48.13
N SER A 40 -5.59 8.98 47.00
CA SER A 40 -6.87 9.72 46.88
C SER A 40 -7.37 9.69 45.42
N GLY A 41 -8.70 9.64 45.25
CA GLY A 41 -9.38 9.23 44.02
C GLY A 41 -9.65 10.31 42.95
N VAL A 42 -9.87 9.83 41.72
CA VAL A 42 -10.87 10.20 40.67
C VAL A 42 -11.08 11.72 40.40
N PRO A 43 -10.90 12.23 39.15
CA PRO A 43 -11.77 11.83 38.04
C PRO A 43 -11.13 11.63 36.66
N ARG A 44 -11.80 10.75 35.91
CA ARG A 44 -11.68 10.53 34.46
C ARG A 44 -11.99 11.85 33.74
N ALA A 45 -10.97 12.49 33.17
CA ALA A 45 -11.14 13.62 32.27
C ALA A 45 -11.49 13.13 30.87
N SER A 46 -12.55 13.70 30.31
CA SER A 46 -12.95 13.66 28.90
C SER A 46 -11.80 14.04 27.95
N PRO A 47 -11.85 13.66 26.66
CA PRO A 47 -10.83 14.05 25.69
C PRO A 47 -10.74 15.59 25.62
N SER A 48 -9.55 16.10 25.93
CA SER A 48 -9.22 17.51 25.78
C SER A 48 -9.28 17.91 24.32
N VAL A 49 -10.22 18.79 24.01
CA VAL A 49 -10.20 19.67 22.85
C VAL A 49 -8.88 20.44 22.86
N MET A 50 -8.05 20.28 21.83
CA MET A 50 -6.84 21.09 21.64
C MET A 50 -7.21 22.56 21.36
N PRO A 51 -6.36 23.52 21.81
CA PRO A 51 -6.66 24.94 21.69
C PRO A 51 -6.32 25.47 20.29
N SER A 52 -7.23 26.24 19.70
CA SER A 52 -6.90 27.18 18.62
C SER A 52 -5.91 28.23 19.14
N GLN A 53 -4.79 28.48 18.44
CA GLN A 53 -4.06 29.77 18.47
C GLN A 53 -2.81 29.80 17.58
N ASP A 54 -2.56 30.97 17.00
CA ASP A 54 -1.35 31.39 16.24
C ASP A 54 -0.99 32.83 16.69
N PRO A 55 0.21 33.44 16.40
CA PRO A 55 1.16 33.14 15.32
C PRO A 55 2.68 33.11 15.68
N THR A 56 3.45 32.52 14.76
CA THR A 56 4.93 32.52 14.58
C THR A 56 5.80 31.41 15.19
N GLY A 57 5.21 30.35 15.76
CA GLY A 57 5.99 29.17 16.17
C GLY A 57 5.22 27.86 16.23
N THR A 58 3.90 27.93 16.38
CA THR A 58 2.99 26.78 16.46
C THR A 58 2.69 26.18 15.09
N GLY A 59 2.42 27.01 14.08
CA GLY A 59 2.15 26.54 12.71
C GLY A 59 3.31 25.74 12.12
N GLN A 60 4.54 26.23 12.24
CA GLN A 60 5.71 25.52 11.72
C GLN A 60 5.95 24.19 12.43
N GLN A 61 5.89 24.17 13.76
CA GLN A 61 6.06 22.92 14.53
C GLN A 61 4.98 21.89 14.20
N TRP A 62 3.75 22.35 13.97
CA TRP A 62 2.66 21.49 13.55
C TRP A 62 2.92 20.89 12.17
N VAL A 63 3.25 21.70 11.15
CA VAL A 63 3.55 21.17 9.82
C VAL A 63 4.80 20.28 9.82
N ASP A 64 5.81 20.59 10.63
CA ASP A 64 6.99 19.73 10.78
C ASP A 64 6.61 18.35 11.34
N ALA A 65 5.64 18.28 12.26
CA ALA A 65 5.11 17.02 12.77
C ALA A 65 4.32 16.25 11.70
N VAL A 66 3.50 16.94 10.90
CA VAL A 66 2.78 16.32 9.78
C VAL A 66 3.76 15.79 8.73
N MET A 67 4.82 16.53 8.43
CA MET A 67 5.87 16.10 7.49
C MET A 67 6.65 14.90 8.01
N GLN A 68 6.93 14.84 9.31
CA GLN A 68 7.55 13.66 9.91
C GLN A 68 6.64 12.44 9.79
N GLN A 69 5.32 12.60 10.00
CA GLN A 69 4.37 11.51 9.80
C GLN A 69 4.35 11.03 8.34
N TRP A 70 4.39 11.95 7.37
CA TRP A 70 4.45 11.55 5.97
C TRP A 70 5.73 10.77 5.65
N LEU A 71 6.89 11.24 6.14
CA LEU A 71 8.16 10.50 6.02
C LEU A 71 8.09 9.11 6.65
N ASP A 72 7.52 8.99 7.85
CA ASP A 72 7.39 7.73 8.57
C ASP A 72 6.44 6.76 7.84
N PHE A 73 5.34 7.26 7.27
CA PHE A 73 4.39 6.49 6.45
C PHE A 73 5.07 5.91 5.20
N GLU A 74 5.90 6.72 4.54
CA GLU A 74 6.66 6.35 3.34
C GLU A 74 7.95 5.57 3.65
N GLY A 75 8.28 5.37 4.94
CA GLY A 75 9.53 4.73 5.36
C GLY A 75 10.80 5.50 4.99
N ALA A 76 10.70 6.80 4.69
CA ALA A 76 11.80 7.64 4.25
C ALA A 76 12.46 8.38 5.42
N ARG A 77 13.77 8.61 5.32
CA ARG A 77 14.53 9.42 6.30
C ARG A 77 14.58 10.90 5.98
N SER A 78 14.29 11.26 4.73
CA SER A 78 14.17 12.62 4.23
C SER A 78 13.41 12.63 2.91
N ILE A 79 12.95 13.81 2.48
CA ILE A 79 12.23 13.98 1.21
C ILE A 79 13.06 13.52 0.00
N GLN A 80 14.39 13.66 0.04
CA GLN A 80 15.27 13.16 -1.03
C GLN A 80 15.25 11.63 -1.15
N GLY A 81 14.74 10.91 -0.14
CA GLY A 81 14.51 9.48 -0.19
C GLY A 81 13.22 9.07 -0.92
N PHE A 82 12.32 10.00 -1.21
CA PHE A 82 11.12 9.71 -1.98
C PHE A 82 11.43 9.43 -3.45
N ILE A 83 10.50 8.74 -4.10
CA ILE A 83 10.49 8.64 -5.56
C ILE A 83 10.03 9.97 -6.17
N TRP A 84 10.39 10.20 -7.43
CA TRP A 84 9.81 11.29 -8.21
C TRP A 84 8.29 11.10 -8.33
N PRO A 85 7.47 12.17 -8.25
CA PRO A 85 7.84 13.58 -8.14
C PRO A 85 8.02 14.10 -6.70
N PHE A 86 7.73 13.28 -5.68
CA PHE A 86 7.65 13.75 -4.28
C PHE A 86 9.00 14.23 -3.72
N ASN A 87 10.10 13.72 -4.25
CA ASN A 87 11.44 14.19 -3.90
C ASN A 87 11.75 15.63 -4.36
N LEU A 88 10.87 16.25 -5.15
CA LEU A 88 10.97 17.65 -5.57
C LEU A 88 10.42 18.64 -4.53
N VAL A 89 9.82 18.18 -3.42
CA VAL A 89 9.41 19.08 -2.33
C VAL A 89 10.66 19.65 -1.65
N THR A 90 10.80 20.97 -1.65
CA THR A 90 11.99 21.68 -1.16
C THR A 90 11.79 22.31 0.20
N ARG A 91 10.57 22.79 0.48
CA ARG A 91 10.19 23.39 1.77
C ARG A 91 8.69 23.26 2.00
N TRP A 92 8.28 23.41 3.26
CA TRP A 92 6.89 23.39 3.67
C TRP A 92 6.64 24.43 4.77
N GLU A 93 5.43 24.95 4.79
CA GLU A 93 4.98 25.90 5.80
C GLU A 93 3.48 25.74 6.08
N SER A 94 3.03 26.34 7.18
CA SER A 94 1.60 26.48 7.47
C SER A 94 1.25 27.97 7.45
N THR A 95 0.36 28.34 6.54
CA THR A 95 -0.13 29.71 6.37
C THR A 95 -1.31 30.01 7.30
N GLU A 96 -2.15 29.02 7.52
CA GLU A 96 -3.31 29.07 8.41
C GLU A 96 -3.49 27.72 9.13
N PRO A 97 -4.20 27.69 10.28
CA PRO A 97 -4.49 26.44 10.96
C PRO A 97 -5.18 25.42 10.03
N GLY A 98 -4.57 24.26 9.89
CA GLY A 98 -5.07 23.18 9.02
C GLY A 98 -4.66 23.29 7.55
N GLU A 99 -3.90 24.31 7.17
CA GLU A 99 -3.35 24.48 5.83
C GLU A 99 -1.85 24.18 5.81
N ILE A 100 -1.43 23.41 4.81
CA ILE A 100 -0.04 23.11 4.51
C ILE A 100 0.26 23.62 3.11
N VAL A 101 1.35 24.37 2.96
CA VAL A 101 1.88 24.77 1.66
C VAL A 101 3.20 24.03 1.42
N LEU A 102 3.22 23.19 0.39
CA LEU A 102 4.40 22.51 -0.12
C LEU A 102 4.96 23.32 -1.28
N HIS A 103 6.23 23.69 -1.18
CA HIS A 103 6.96 24.29 -2.28
C HIS A 103 7.73 23.20 -3.02
N VAL A 104 7.57 23.20 -4.33
CA VAL A 104 8.06 22.16 -5.23
C VAL A 104 9.02 22.79 -6.23
N ASP A 105 10.16 22.14 -6.44
CA ASP A 105 11.17 22.63 -7.38
C ASP A 105 10.58 22.83 -8.80
N ASP A 106 10.95 23.94 -9.44
CA ASP A 106 10.43 24.31 -10.77
C ASP A 106 10.75 23.27 -11.85
N SER A 107 11.70 22.36 -11.61
CA SER A 107 11.99 21.21 -12.49
C SER A 107 10.82 20.27 -12.69
N ILE A 108 9.76 20.34 -11.87
CA ILE A 108 8.50 19.62 -12.12
C ILE A 108 7.84 20.01 -13.47
N THR A 109 8.18 21.20 -13.99
CA THR A 109 7.75 21.67 -15.32
C THR A 109 8.62 21.15 -16.46
N GLY A 110 9.80 20.63 -16.14
CA GLY A 110 10.72 20.04 -17.09
C GLY A 110 10.47 18.56 -17.20
N ASN A 111 9.81 18.14 -18.27
CA ASN A 111 9.66 16.73 -18.64
C ASN A 111 11.03 16.05 -18.61
N ALA A 112 11.33 15.31 -17.53
CA ALA A 112 12.63 14.66 -17.38
C ALA A 112 12.93 13.68 -18.53
N GLU A 113 11.89 13.20 -19.24
CA GLU A 113 12.03 12.13 -20.24
C GLU A 113 11.14 12.28 -21.49
N GLY A 114 10.55 13.45 -21.75
CA GLY A 114 9.77 13.65 -22.99
C GLY A 114 8.45 12.86 -23.08
N ILE A 115 7.99 12.25 -21.98
CA ILE A 115 6.68 11.61 -21.87
C ILE A 115 5.61 12.70 -21.92
N SER A 116 4.79 12.71 -22.98
CA SER A 116 3.94 13.83 -23.39
C SER A 116 2.64 14.02 -22.59
N ASP A 117 2.33 13.11 -21.66
CA ASP A 117 0.95 12.97 -21.15
C ASP A 117 0.78 13.42 -19.70
N TYR A 118 1.86 13.73 -18.97
CA TYR A 118 1.78 14.23 -17.60
C TYR A 118 2.02 15.74 -17.56
N SER A 119 0.99 16.49 -17.16
CA SER A 119 1.10 17.93 -16.94
C SER A 119 1.70 18.19 -15.54
N ALA A 120 2.55 19.21 -15.40
CA ALA A 120 3.11 19.60 -14.10
C ALA A 120 2.02 19.84 -13.02
N THR A 121 0.85 20.33 -13.42
CA THR A 121 -0.32 20.47 -12.53
C THR A 121 -0.85 19.13 -12.03
N SER A 122 -0.84 18.08 -12.86
CA SER A 122 -1.21 16.73 -12.44
C SER A 122 -0.22 16.15 -11.42
N GLU A 123 1.07 16.43 -11.60
CA GLU A 123 2.10 16.01 -10.64
C GLU A 123 1.98 16.76 -9.31
N LEU A 124 1.72 18.08 -9.33
CA LEU A 124 1.41 18.85 -8.11
C LEU A 124 0.17 18.32 -7.39
N ASP A 125 -0.90 17.97 -8.13
CA ASP A 125 -2.10 17.35 -7.55
C ASP A 125 -1.79 15.97 -6.93
N SER A 126 -0.90 15.19 -7.56
CA SER A 126 -0.44 13.90 -7.03
C SER A 126 0.36 14.07 -5.74
N ILE A 127 1.32 15.01 -5.69
CA ILE A 127 2.09 15.32 -4.48
C ILE A 127 1.15 15.68 -3.32
N ALA A 128 0.24 16.62 -3.54
CA ALA A 128 -0.70 17.06 -2.50
C ALA A 128 -1.66 15.94 -2.09
N GLY A 129 -2.14 15.13 -3.04
CA GLY A 129 -3.06 14.02 -2.80
C GLY A 129 -2.43 12.87 -2.00
N VAL A 130 -1.21 12.47 -2.34
CA VAL A 130 -0.49 11.40 -1.61
C VAL A 130 -0.13 11.84 -0.20
N MET A 131 0.32 13.09 -0.02
CA MET A 131 0.53 13.61 1.31
C MET A 131 -0.77 13.60 2.12
N MET A 132 -1.89 14.07 1.57
CA MET A 132 -3.20 14.03 2.23
C MET A 132 -3.56 12.60 2.63
N GLN A 133 -3.40 11.64 1.72
CA GLN A 133 -3.67 10.23 1.99
C GLN A 133 -2.85 9.67 3.15
N SER A 134 -1.57 10.06 3.24
CA SER A 134 -0.64 9.57 4.26
C SER A 134 -0.90 10.14 5.66
N VAL A 135 -1.48 11.35 5.75
CA VAL A 135 -1.55 12.09 7.02
C VAL A 135 -2.97 12.36 7.50
N ALA A 136 -3.99 12.27 6.65
CA ALA A 136 -5.34 12.74 6.99
C ALA A 136 -5.97 11.99 8.18
N GLU A 137 -5.65 10.70 8.37
CA GLU A 137 -6.19 9.91 9.49
C GLU A 137 -5.58 10.32 10.82
N GLU A 138 -4.24 10.40 10.90
CA GLU A 138 -3.51 10.75 12.12
C GLU A 138 -3.63 12.25 12.45
N PHE A 139 -3.76 13.09 11.43
CA PHE A 139 -3.93 14.54 11.56
C PHE A 139 -5.31 14.97 11.04
N PRO A 140 -6.37 14.77 11.84
CA PRO A 140 -7.73 15.17 11.46
C PRO A 140 -7.89 16.68 11.30
N THR A 141 -6.91 17.46 11.74
CA THR A 141 -6.89 18.92 11.60
C THR A 141 -6.31 19.40 10.25
N VAL A 142 -5.75 18.51 9.42
CA VAL A 142 -5.31 18.88 8.06
C VAL A 142 -6.55 18.99 7.18
N GLU A 143 -6.79 20.20 6.67
CA GLU A 143 -7.97 20.55 5.87
C GLU A 143 -7.61 20.77 4.40
N ASN A 144 -6.43 21.34 4.13
CA ASN A 144 -5.97 21.62 2.78
C ASN A 144 -4.46 21.48 2.64
N ILE A 145 -4.03 20.91 1.52
CA ILE A 145 -2.62 20.88 1.11
C ILE A 145 -2.50 21.59 -0.23
N THR A 146 -1.72 22.66 -0.27
CA THR A 146 -1.40 23.40 -1.47
C THR A 146 -0.01 22.99 -1.94
N ALA A 147 0.12 22.50 -3.17
CA ALA A 147 1.42 22.28 -3.81
C ALA A 147 1.65 23.39 -4.84
N VAL A 148 2.75 24.13 -4.67
CA VAL A 148 3.09 25.31 -5.47
C VAL A 148 4.54 25.22 -5.95
N THR A 149 4.82 25.65 -7.18
CA THR A 149 6.21 25.77 -7.66
C THR A 149 6.95 26.88 -6.89
N GLU A 150 8.26 26.78 -6.74
CA GLU A 150 9.05 27.79 -6.02
C GLU A 150 8.92 29.19 -6.64
N ASP A 151 8.76 29.28 -7.96
CA ASP A 151 8.47 30.54 -8.66
C ASP A 151 7.01 31.02 -8.53
N GLY A 152 6.13 30.22 -7.92
CA GLY A 152 4.71 30.50 -7.73
C GLY A 152 3.86 30.46 -9.00
N THR A 153 4.41 30.03 -10.14
CA THR A 153 3.70 30.05 -11.43
C THR A 153 2.62 28.98 -11.54
N LEU A 154 2.81 27.83 -10.89
CA LEU A 154 1.83 26.75 -10.81
C LEU A 154 1.47 26.47 -9.37
N SER A 155 0.19 26.25 -9.11
CA SER A 155 -0.34 25.93 -7.78
C SER A 155 -1.56 25.04 -7.90
N VAL A 156 -1.69 24.06 -7.00
CA VAL A 156 -2.87 23.20 -6.85
C VAL A 156 -3.24 23.12 -5.39
N ASP A 157 -4.55 23.18 -5.12
CA ASP A 157 -5.12 22.94 -3.79
C ASP A 157 -5.78 21.57 -3.73
N TYR A 158 -5.42 20.78 -2.73
CA TYR A 158 -5.99 19.48 -2.44
C TYR A 158 -6.68 19.50 -1.07
N ALA A 159 -7.99 19.68 -1.10
CA ALA A 159 -8.81 19.71 0.10
C ALA A 159 -9.09 18.32 0.67
N ARG A 160 -9.17 18.20 1.99
CA ARG A 160 -9.55 16.98 2.72
C ARG A 160 -10.85 16.37 2.20
N GLY A 161 -11.86 17.20 1.92
CA GLY A 161 -13.13 16.73 1.36
C GLY A 161 -13.01 16.10 -0.04
N LYS A 162 -11.93 16.36 -0.80
CA LYS A 162 -11.62 15.61 -2.04
C LYS A 162 -11.14 14.20 -1.69
N TRP A 163 -10.21 14.08 -0.73
CA TRP A 163 -9.72 12.79 -0.22
C TRP A 163 -10.85 11.97 0.41
N GLU A 164 -11.69 12.54 1.27
CA GLU A 164 -12.81 11.82 1.92
C GLU A 164 -13.81 11.25 0.92
N ARG A 165 -14.01 11.94 -0.22
CA ARG A 165 -14.86 11.44 -1.31
C ARG A 165 -14.17 10.40 -2.19
N SER A 166 -12.83 10.40 -2.24
CA SER A 166 -12.05 9.40 -2.95
C SER A 166 -11.75 8.17 -2.10
N GLN A 167 -11.85 8.29 -0.77
CA GLN A 167 -11.82 7.13 0.10
C GLN A 167 -12.93 6.19 -0.34
N PRO A 168 -12.63 4.89 -0.56
CA PRO A 168 -13.69 3.93 -0.72
C PRO A 168 -14.59 4.08 0.51
N VAL A 169 -15.87 4.41 0.29
CA VAL A 169 -16.91 4.30 1.32
C VAL A 169 -16.62 2.98 2.01
N SER A 170 -16.21 3.03 3.28
CA SER A 170 -15.42 1.98 3.92
C SER A 170 -15.86 0.64 3.39
N MET A 171 -14.94 -0.21 2.93
CA MET A 171 -15.32 -1.48 2.31
C MET A 171 -16.36 -2.21 3.18
N ARG A 172 -16.30 -2.03 4.50
CA ARG A 172 -17.33 -2.38 5.50
C ARG A 172 -18.71 -1.75 5.29
N ASP A 173 -18.84 -0.44 5.09
CA ASP A 173 -20.12 0.25 4.82
C ASP A 173 -20.69 -0.07 3.43
N SER A 174 -19.83 -0.24 2.40
CA SER A 174 -20.24 -0.75 1.08
C SER A 174 -20.59 -2.25 1.10
N MET A 175 -19.89 -3.06 1.91
CA MET A 175 -20.17 -4.50 2.11
C MET A 175 -21.41 -4.74 2.97
N MET A 176 -21.74 -3.83 3.88
CA MET A 176 -22.96 -3.91 4.71
C MET A 176 -24.21 -3.40 3.99
N ALA A 177 -24.05 -2.61 2.91
CA ALA A 177 -25.15 -2.08 2.10
C ALA A 177 -25.53 -2.99 0.91
N ALA A 178 -24.74 -4.01 0.59
CA ALA A 178 -25.02 -4.98 -0.47
C ALA A 178 -25.66 -6.27 0.07
N ASP A 179 -26.53 -6.87 -0.75
CA ASP A 179 -27.17 -8.20 -0.59
C ASP A 179 -26.18 -9.21 0.05
N PRO A 180 -26.56 -9.98 1.11
CA PRO A 180 -25.62 -10.85 1.81
C PRO A 180 -24.95 -11.83 0.83
N ARG A 181 -23.65 -11.62 0.61
CA ARG A 181 -22.83 -12.52 -0.20
C ARG A 181 -22.91 -13.93 0.38
N PRO A 182 -23.03 -14.98 -0.45
CA PRO A 182 -22.95 -16.36 0.03
C PRO A 182 -21.65 -16.59 0.82
N GLU A 183 -21.72 -17.41 1.87
CA GLU A 183 -20.63 -17.66 2.81
C GLU A 183 -19.31 -18.12 2.13
N SER A 184 -19.40 -18.77 0.97
CA SER A 184 -18.24 -19.14 0.15
C SER A 184 -17.46 -17.92 -0.35
N GLN A 185 -18.13 -16.84 -0.76
CA GLN A 185 -17.50 -15.59 -1.18
C GLN A 185 -16.86 -14.85 -0.01
N LEU A 186 -17.43 -14.95 1.19
CA LEU A 186 -16.82 -14.35 2.40
C LEU A 186 -15.54 -15.08 2.80
N LYS A 187 -15.50 -16.42 2.64
CA LYS A 187 -14.31 -17.23 2.92
C LYS A 187 -13.22 -17.05 1.87
N GLY A 188 -13.59 -16.97 0.60
CA GLY A 188 -12.66 -16.65 -0.48
C GLY A 188 -12.04 -15.26 -0.27
N GLN A 189 -12.87 -14.24 0.01
CA GLN A 189 -12.36 -12.89 0.26
C GLN A 189 -11.38 -12.81 1.42
N ALA A 190 -11.69 -13.43 2.57
CA ALA A 190 -10.77 -13.41 3.72
C ALA A 190 -9.41 -14.05 3.41
N TRP A 191 -9.41 -15.09 2.56
CA TRP A 191 -8.17 -15.69 2.08
C TRP A 191 -7.44 -14.78 1.08
N ALA A 192 -8.15 -14.12 0.16
CA ALA A 192 -7.54 -13.14 -0.75
C ALA A 192 -6.87 -11.99 0.01
N ASP A 193 -7.56 -11.44 1.02
CA ASP A 193 -7.03 -10.39 1.90
C ASP A 193 -5.78 -10.86 2.64
N GLU A 194 -5.79 -12.08 3.18
CA GLU A 194 -4.61 -12.69 3.81
C GLU A 194 -3.42 -12.75 2.84
N LYS A 195 -3.63 -13.22 1.61
CA LYS A 195 -2.54 -13.39 0.63
C LYS A 195 -2.01 -12.06 0.11
N MET A 196 -2.86 -11.08 -0.13
CA MET A 196 -2.39 -9.76 -0.57
C MET A 196 -1.61 -9.04 0.53
N ASN A 197 -2.05 -9.14 1.78
CA ASN A 197 -1.29 -8.61 2.91
C ASN A 197 0.08 -9.31 3.07
N GLN A 198 0.15 -10.63 2.91
CA GLN A 198 1.43 -11.36 2.90
C GLN A 198 2.36 -10.84 1.80
N TRP A 199 1.83 -10.62 0.59
CA TRP A 199 2.61 -10.07 -0.51
C TRP A 199 3.11 -8.64 -0.22
N PHE A 200 2.28 -7.77 0.36
CA PHE A 200 2.69 -6.43 0.79
C PHE A 200 3.79 -6.47 1.85
N GLU A 201 3.67 -7.33 2.85
CA GLU A 201 4.69 -7.53 3.89
C GLU A 201 6.03 -7.97 3.30
N GLN A 202 6.03 -8.89 2.32
CA GLN A 202 7.25 -9.33 1.62
C GLN A 202 7.93 -8.19 0.85
N LEU A 203 7.14 -7.28 0.27
CA LEU A 203 7.64 -6.08 -0.42
C LEU A 203 8.04 -4.97 0.56
N GLY A 204 7.73 -5.09 1.85
CA GLY A 204 7.97 -4.06 2.85
C GLY A 204 7.06 -2.84 2.71
N VAL A 205 5.87 -3.01 2.14
CA VAL A 205 4.85 -1.95 1.96
C VAL A 205 3.63 -2.23 2.84
N GLN A 206 2.88 -1.20 3.23
CA GLN A 206 1.71 -1.34 4.11
C GLN A 206 0.40 -1.61 3.37
N GLY A 207 0.39 -1.49 2.05
CA GLY A 207 -0.80 -1.61 1.22
C GLY A 207 -0.50 -1.31 -0.26
N PRO A 208 -1.55 -1.32 -1.11
CA PRO A 208 -1.41 -1.09 -2.55
C PRO A 208 -0.83 0.30 -2.89
N GLU A 209 -1.02 1.30 -2.03
CA GLU A 209 -0.46 2.65 -2.18
C GLU A 209 1.06 2.70 -2.13
N GLY A 210 1.71 1.75 -1.45
CA GLY A 210 3.18 1.66 -1.41
C GLY A 210 3.78 0.96 -2.64
N LEU A 211 2.96 0.46 -3.55
CA LEU A 211 3.41 -0.24 -4.74
C LEU A 211 3.93 0.74 -5.80
N VAL A 212 4.94 0.31 -6.55
CA VAL A 212 5.56 1.10 -7.63
C VAL A 212 5.11 0.63 -9.00
N SER A 213 5.25 1.49 -10.02
CA SER A 213 4.99 1.16 -11.43
C SER A 213 3.55 0.66 -11.65
N SER A 214 3.32 -0.34 -12.51
CA SER A 214 1.98 -0.85 -12.84
C SER A 214 1.23 -1.46 -11.65
N PHE A 215 1.94 -1.89 -10.60
CA PHE A 215 1.32 -2.43 -9.39
C PHE A 215 0.55 -1.37 -8.58
N ARG A 216 0.90 -0.08 -8.70
CA ARG A 216 0.17 1.03 -8.06
C ARG A 216 -1.29 1.14 -8.53
N LEU A 217 -1.60 0.50 -9.66
CA LEU A 217 -2.93 0.51 -10.25
C LEU A 217 -3.83 -0.57 -9.66
N ILE A 218 -3.34 -1.43 -8.75
CA ILE A 218 -4.17 -2.43 -8.08
C ILE A 218 -5.19 -1.71 -7.18
N THR A 219 -6.47 -1.88 -7.49
CA THR A 219 -7.59 -1.22 -6.81
C THR A 219 -8.31 -2.13 -5.84
N SER A 220 -8.36 -3.43 -6.15
CA SER A 220 -8.98 -4.43 -5.28
C SER A 220 -8.51 -5.84 -5.66
N TRP A 221 -8.86 -6.81 -4.82
CA TRP A 221 -8.63 -8.22 -5.07
C TRP A 221 -9.79 -9.02 -4.51
N GLU A 222 -10.06 -10.16 -5.12
CA GLU A 222 -11.07 -11.08 -4.65
C GLU A 222 -10.68 -12.52 -4.91
N SER A 223 -11.40 -13.40 -4.25
CA SER A 223 -11.30 -14.83 -4.49
C SER A 223 -12.67 -15.44 -4.24
N SER A 224 -13.10 -16.29 -5.17
CA SER A 224 -14.34 -17.04 -5.03
C SER A 224 -14.15 -18.28 -4.15
N GLU A 225 -12.94 -18.85 -4.17
CA GLU A 225 -12.47 -19.98 -3.38
C GLU A 225 -10.94 -20.02 -3.29
N LYS A 226 -10.41 -20.75 -2.30
CA LYS A 226 -8.96 -20.91 -2.16
C LYS A 226 -8.37 -21.48 -3.46
N GLY A 227 -7.29 -20.86 -3.92
CA GLY A 227 -6.54 -21.29 -5.08
C GLY A 227 -6.65 -20.36 -6.27
N GLU A 228 -7.65 -19.50 -6.33
CA GLU A 228 -7.77 -18.46 -7.36
C GLU A 228 -7.75 -17.07 -6.71
N LEU A 229 -6.81 -16.24 -7.14
CA LEU A 229 -6.73 -14.83 -6.76
C LEU A 229 -6.97 -13.94 -7.98
N VAL A 230 -7.99 -13.09 -7.91
CA VAL A 230 -8.30 -12.11 -8.93
C VAL A 230 -7.85 -10.74 -8.45
N ILE A 231 -7.01 -10.07 -9.24
CA ILE A 231 -6.46 -8.74 -8.98
C ILE A 231 -7.12 -7.75 -9.94
N HIS A 232 -7.75 -6.73 -9.39
CA HIS A 232 -8.39 -5.66 -10.15
C HIS A 232 -7.47 -4.45 -10.26
N LEU A 233 -7.40 -3.91 -11.46
CA LEU A 233 -6.59 -2.75 -11.81
C LEU A 233 -7.49 -1.60 -12.26
N ASP A 234 -7.08 -0.38 -11.93
CA ASP A 234 -7.80 0.83 -12.30
C ASP A 234 -7.94 0.94 -13.83
N LYS A 235 -9.09 1.47 -14.28
CA LYS A 235 -9.39 1.68 -15.71
C LYS A 235 -8.43 2.64 -16.42
N SER A 236 -7.63 3.42 -15.68
CA SER A 236 -6.56 4.26 -16.21
C SER A 236 -5.33 3.47 -16.65
N PHE A 237 -5.33 2.14 -16.50
CA PHE A 237 -4.29 1.27 -17.01
C PHE A 237 -4.03 1.56 -18.50
N PRO A 238 -2.80 2.00 -18.87
CA PRO A 238 -2.52 2.46 -20.22
C PRO A 238 -2.66 1.31 -21.21
N SER A 239 -3.25 1.58 -22.38
CA SER A 239 -3.45 0.55 -23.42
C SER A 239 -2.15 0.04 -24.05
N SER A 240 -1.07 0.82 -23.93
CA SER A 240 0.32 0.46 -24.26
C SER A 240 1.24 1.57 -23.76
N TYR A 241 2.50 1.26 -23.48
CA TYR A 241 3.53 2.25 -23.14
C TYR A 241 4.92 1.82 -23.62
N GLU A 242 5.83 2.79 -23.79
CA GLU A 242 7.21 2.51 -24.18
C GLU A 242 8.03 2.03 -22.98
N VAL A 243 8.70 0.89 -23.12
CA VAL A 243 9.66 0.36 -22.14
C VAL A 243 10.99 0.12 -22.85
N GLY A 244 11.96 1.00 -22.60
CA GLY A 244 13.25 0.96 -23.28
C GLY A 244 13.11 1.23 -24.78
N SER A 245 13.45 0.26 -25.63
CA SER A 245 13.36 0.37 -27.09
C SER A 245 12.14 -0.33 -27.71
N GLY A 246 11.18 -0.78 -26.90
CA GLY A 246 10.01 -1.53 -27.35
C GLY A 246 8.71 -1.00 -26.75
N MET A 247 7.59 -1.33 -27.38
CA MET A 247 6.25 -1.11 -26.82
C MET A 247 5.88 -2.31 -25.96
N MET A 248 5.50 -2.07 -24.71
CA MET A 248 4.85 -3.07 -23.87
C MET A 248 3.34 -2.97 -24.06
N THR A 249 2.70 -4.11 -24.30
CA THR A 249 1.25 -4.21 -24.41
C THR A 249 0.60 -4.42 -23.04
N VAL A 250 -0.68 -4.05 -22.89
CA VAL A 250 -1.45 -4.34 -21.67
C VAL A 250 -1.41 -5.82 -21.33
N GLU A 251 -1.53 -6.70 -22.32
CA GLU A 251 -1.57 -8.14 -22.08
C GLU A 251 -0.25 -8.66 -21.49
N GLU A 252 0.89 -8.16 -21.98
CA GLU A 252 2.21 -8.48 -21.44
C GLU A 252 2.39 -7.94 -20.01
N ASP A 253 1.90 -6.74 -19.72
CA ASP A 253 2.00 -6.16 -18.38
C ASP A 253 1.08 -6.86 -17.38
N LEU A 254 -0.17 -7.15 -17.76
CA LEU A 254 -1.09 -7.97 -16.95
C LEU A 254 -0.51 -9.35 -16.68
N GLN A 255 0.14 -9.97 -17.67
CA GLN A 255 0.85 -11.22 -17.46
C GLN A 255 2.00 -11.06 -16.47
N GLY A 256 2.80 -9.99 -16.59
CA GLY A 256 3.90 -9.67 -15.68
C GLY A 256 3.45 -9.49 -14.24
N ILE A 257 2.33 -8.79 -14.02
CA ILE A 257 1.70 -8.62 -12.70
C ILE A 257 1.30 -9.98 -12.12
N SER A 258 0.55 -10.78 -12.87
CA SER A 258 0.08 -12.10 -12.43
C SER A 258 1.24 -13.04 -12.08
N VAL A 259 2.28 -13.10 -12.93
CA VAL A 259 3.50 -13.89 -12.66
C VAL A 259 4.19 -13.41 -11.39
N THR A 260 4.39 -12.10 -11.24
CA THR A 260 5.12 -11.54 -10.09
C THR A 260 4.42 -11.83 -8.76
N ILE A 261 3.09 -11.68 -8.71
CA ILE A 261 2.32 -11.97 -7.50
C ILE A 261 2.38 -13.47 -7.19
N LEU A 262 2.16 -14.31 -8.21
CA LEU A 262 2.20 -15.77 -8.07
C LEU A 262 3.58 -16.27 -7.61
N ASP A 263 4.67 -15.73 -8.14
CA ASP A 263 6.05 -16.10 -7.79
C ASP A 263 6.40 -15.73 -6.35
N ASN A 264 6.03 -14.53 -5.90
CA ASN A 264 6.28 -14.07 -4.53
C ASN A 264 5.47 -14.88 -3.50
N LEU A 265 4.25 -15.27 -3.86
CA LEU A 265 3.39 -16.08 -3.01
C LEU A 265 3.64 -17.59 -3.15
N TYR A 266 4.50 -18.02 -4.07
CA TYR A 266 4.65 -19.44 -4.43
C TYR A 266 4.98 -20.35 -3.24
N MET A 267 5.89 -19.90 -2.37
CA MET A 267 6.37 -20.68 -1.21
C MET A 267 5.42 -20.61 -0.02
N ASP A 268 4.70 -19.48 0.14
CA ASP A 268 3.88 -19.19 1.31
C ASP A 268 2.38 -19.47 1.10
N ALA A 269 1.97 -19.67 -0.15
CA ALA A 269 0.63 -20.08 -0.56
C ALA A 269 0.70 -21.31 -1.49
N PRO A 270 1.03 -22.51 -0.96
CA PRO A 270 1.03 -23.74 -1.76
C PRO A 270 -0.34 -24.08 -2.36
N GLU A 271 -1.41 -23.55 -1.78
CA GLU A 271 -2.77 -23.68 -2.29
C GLU A 271 -3.11 -22.70 -3.42
N LEU A 272 -2.30 -21.66 -3.68
CA LEU A 272 -2.52 -20.72 -4.78
C LEU A 272 -2.18 -21.41 -6.11
N GLU A 273 -3.20 -21.61 -6.95
CA GLU A 273 -3.12 -22.30 -8.23
C GLU A 273 -3.15 -21.32 -9.41
N GLN A 274 -3.81 -20.18 -9.27
CA GLN A 274 -3.97 -19.21 -10.35
C GLN A 274 -4.02 -17.76 -9.83
N VAL A 275 -3.38 -16.85 -10.56
CA VAL A 275 -3.56 -15.40 -10.40
C VAL A 275 -4.10 -14.81 -11.70
N THR A 276 -5.18 -14.05 -11.61
CA THR A 276 -5.81 -13.35 -12.74
C THR A 276 -5.78 -11.85 -12.52
N ALA A 277 -5.10 -11.10 -13.37
CA ALA A 277 -5.13 -9.64 -13.38
C ALA A 277 -6.22 -9.14 -14.35
N VAL A 278 -7.06 -8.21 -13.92
CA VAL A 278 -8.21 -7.69 -14.66
C VAL A 278 -8.19 -6.16 -14.64
N VAL A 279 -8.35 -5.51 -15.79
CA VAL A 279 -8.52 -4.05 -15.86
C VAL A 279 -10.01 -3.71 -15.82
N ASP A 280 -10.45 -3.01 -14.78
CA ASP A 280 -11.86 -2.75 -14.51
C ASP A 280 -12.55 -2.01 -15.67
N GLY A 281 -13.70 -2.54 -16.10
CA GLY A 281 -14.52 -1.96 -17.16
C GLY A 281 -13.98 -2.08 -18.59
N SER A 282 -12.77 -2.62 -18.78
CA SER A 282 -12.18 -2.82 -20.11
C SER A 282 -12.51 -4.19 -20.73
N GLY A 283 -12.81 -5.20 -19.90
CA GLY A 283 -12.91 -6.60 -20.31
C GLY A 283 -11.55 -7.27 -20.59
N GLN A 284 -10.44 -6.58 -20.36
CA GLN A 284 -9.10 -7.14 -20.46
C GLN A 284 -8.75 -7.88 -19.18
N ALA A 285 -8.31 -9.13 -19.32
CA ALA A 285 -7.87 -9.96 -18.22
C ALA A 285 -6.74 -10.89 -18.67
N LYS A 286 -5.85 -11.24 -17.74
CA LYS A 286 -4.80 -12.22 -17.97
C LYS A 286 -4.59 -13.10 -16.74
N SER A 287 -4.81 -14.40 -16.95
CA SER A 287 -4.59 -15.44 -15.95
C SER A 287 -3.23 -16.10 -16.15
N VAL A 288 -2.58 -16.43 -15.05
CA VAL A 288 -1.36 -17.22 -15.00
C VAL A 288 -1.58 -18.35 -14.01
N ASP A 289 -1.46 -19.57 -14.49
CA ASP A 289 -1.54 -20.78 -13.68
C ASP A 289 -0.18 -21.08 -13.05
N ARG A 290 -0.19 -21.65 -11.84
CA ARG A 290 1.00 -22.09 -11.10
C ARG A 290 1.85 -23.03 -11.94
N ASP A 291 1.23 -23.96 -12.66
CA ASP A 291 1.93 -24.94 -13.50
C ASP A 291 2.53 -24.32 -14.78
N ASP A 292 2.04 -23.15 -15.18
CA ASP A 292 2.55 -22.39 -16.34
C ASP A 292 3.65 -21.39 -15.95
N SER A 293 3.87 -21.16 -14.65
CA SER A 293 4.99 -20.35 -14.15
C SER A 293 6.32 -21.10 -14.34
N TRP A 294 7.33 -20.42 -14.90
CA TRP A 294 8.46 -21.03 -15.62
C TRP A 294 9.57 -21.59 -14.70
N PHE A 295 9.23 -22.24 -13.58
CA PHE A 295 10.15 -22.71 -12.54
C PHE A 295 11.10 -23.88 -12.94
N THR A 296 11.50 -24.01 -14.22
CA THR A 296 12.52 -24.99 -14.66
C THR A 296 13.68 -24.43 -15.46
N ALA A 297 14.06 -23.15 -15.29
CA ALA A 297 15.34 -22.67 -15.83
C ALA A 297 15.98 -21.54 -15.01
N SER A 298 16.68 -21.88 -13.95
CA SER A 298 17.84 -21.14 -13.42
C SER A 298 18.76 -22.12 -12.68
#